data_AF-A0A6J1DZE0-F1
#
_entry.id   AF-A0A6J1DZE0-F1
#
_cell.length_a   1.000
_cell.length_b   1.000
_cell.length_c   1.000
_cell.angle_alpha   90.00
_cell.angle_beta   90.00
_cell.angle_gamma   90.00
#
_symmetry.space_group_name_H-M   'P 1'
#
loop_
_entity.id
_entity.type
_entity.pdbx_description
1 polymer ?
#
loop_
_entity_poly.entity_id
_entity_poly.type
_entity_poly.pdbx_seq_one_letter_code
_entity_poly.pdbx_strand_id
1 'polypeptide(L)'
;MMFLLAEESISSLIAVRRPGVIALFDVDGTLTAPTNNIFLLFKFYRLLQLVLWEDLTFQRFHNSLATQVVGLAALKKYVALLREAAANYYGDLKFSRSSPPSLTLTVCGPSNKGHRFVAAVQLLEPLFSVVSATDDGDYRYQFHLEEFFHALNCTKDDFCLTAIIPESAGKANFLFCSRLRGEERCFFSSKLSPPDIEEVGKFGYKGGFVAIDAERFRDIAKHCLSTSFQFAVTTTTCHNSPILLTAKDRECSTGGLNGVVQFSITMNPVSFFVGASHLTKFVWFFGSADWKTVVIRFIGQHAHVMAYYYSPRG
;
A
#
# COMPACT_ATOMS: atom_id res chain seq x y z
N MET A 1 4.47 21.50 60.33
CA MET A 1 5.62 20.66 59.96
C MET A 1 5.61 20.56 58.44
N MET A 2 6.60 21.20 57.82
CA MET A 2 6.69 21.54 56.41
C MET A 2 7.92 20.80 55.87
N PHE A 3 7.79 20.08 54.76
CA PHE A 3 8.95 19.58 54.03
C PHE A 3 8.90 20.13 52.61
N LEU A 4 9.83 21.03 52.34
CA LEU A 4 10.30 21.47 51.05
C LEU A 4 11.46 20.55 50.63
N LEU A 5 11.40 20.01 49.41
CA LEU A 5 12.54 19.65 48.55
C LEU A 5 12.03 19.87 47.11
N ALA A 6 12.38 20.99 46.49
CA ALA A 6 13.59 21.26 45.71
C ALA A 6 13.27 21.16 44.21
N GLU A 7 13.01 22.32 43.60
CA GLU A 7 12.94 22.54 42.16
C GLU A 7 14.34 22.43 41.57
N GLU A 8 14.53 21.55 40.58
CA GLU A 8 15.57 21.69 39.57
C GLU A 8 14.95 21.64 38.17
N SER A 9 15.06 22.79 37.49
CA SER A 9 14.85 23.13 36.09
C SER A 9 14.23 22.11 35.13
N ILE A 10 12.97 22.35 34.76
CA ILE A 10 12.49 22.11 33.39
C ILE A 10 12.20 23.47 32.76
N SER A 11 13.02 23.83 31.79
CA SER A 11 12.93 25.05 31.00
C SER A 11 11.61 25.13 30.21
N SER A 12 10.77 26.07 30.64
CA SER A 12 9.81 26.88 29.88
C SER A 12 8.82 26.16 28.94
N LEU A 13 7.64 25.82 29.49
CA LEU A 13 6.39 25.73 28.72
C LEU A 13 5.67 27.10 28.81
N ILE A 14 5.85 27.98 27.83
CA ILE A 14 5.13 29.25 27.77
C ILE A 14 3.81 29.01 27.02
N ALA A 15 2.72 28.89 27.77
CA ALA A 15 1.37 28.91 27.22
C ALA A 15 0.88 30.36 27.07
N VAL A 16 0.97 30.95 25.87
CA VAL A 16 0.30 32.22 25.57
C VAL A 16 -1.16 31.93 25.24
N ARG A 17 -2.07 32.30 26.16
CA ARG A 17 -3.51 32.31 25.91
C ARG A 17 -3.86 33.48 24.97
N ARG A 18 -4.18 33.16 23.71
CA ARG A 18 -5.07 34.00 22.87
C ARG A 18 -6.21 33.14 22.32
N PRO A 19 -7.44 33.68 22.19
CA PRO A 19 -8.54 32.95 21.58
C PRO A 19 -8.27 32.81 20.08
N GLY A 20 -8.24 31.57 19.59
CA GLY A 20 -8.32 31.30 18.15
C GLY A 20 -7.05 30.81 17.45
N VAL A 21 -5.99 30.38 18.13
CA VAL A 21 -4.90 29.58 17.52
C VAL A 21 -4.28 28.70 18.61
N ILE A 22 -4.34 27.38 18.45
CA ILE A 22 -3.49 26.46 19.20
C ILE A 22 -2.44 25.97 18.18
N ALA A 23 -1.22 26.49 18.30
CA ALA A 23 -0.05 25.89 17.65
C ALA A 23 0.46 24.75 18.56
N LEU A 24 0.59 23.55 17.99
CA LEU A 24 1.21 22.42 18.68
C LEU A 24 2.52 22.12 17.95
N PHE A 25 3.62 22.39 18.64
CA PHE A 25 4.94 21.87 18.31
C PHE A 25 5.22 20.68 19.22
N ASP A 26 5.88 19.65 18.69
CA ASP A 26 6.65 18.71 19.52
C ASP A 26 8.05 19.28 19.76
N VAL A 27 8.81 18.67 20.68
CA VAL A 27 10.10 19.14 21.22
C VAL A 27 11.17 19.38 20.14
N ASP A 28 11.03 18.80 18.94
CA ASP A 28 11.91 19.02 17.76
C ASP A 28 11.22 19.70 16.55
N GLY A 29 9.99 20.22 16.70
CA GLY A 29 9.48 21.27 15.82
C GLY A 29 8.98 20.92 14.41
N THR A 30 8.87 19.66 13.99
CA THR A 30 8.35 19.33 12.64
C THR A 30 7.09 18.47 12.63
N LEU A 31 5.95 19.11 12.38
CA LEU A 31 4.67 18.50 12.04
C LEU A 31 4.17 19.14 10.74
N THR A 32 4.41 18.50 9.60
CA THR A 32 3.96 19.00 8.29
C THR A 32 2.53 18.54 8.02
N ALA A 33 1.55 19.27 8.53
CA ALA A 33 0.18 19.17 8.06
C ALA A 33 -0.10 20.35 7.10
N PRO A 34 -0.68 20.13 5.90
CA PRO A 34 -1.18 21.22 5.08
C PRO A 34 -2.15 22.07 5.90
N THR A 35 -2.00 23.40 5.85
CA THR A 35 -2.74 24.40 6.66
C THR A 35 -4.26 24.26 6.59
N ASN A 36 -4.80 23.57 5.58
CA ASN A 36 -6.24 23.30 5.44
C ASN A 36 -6.78 22.12 6.29
N ASN A 37 -5.92 21.42 7.06
CA ASN A 37 -6.31 20.19 7.78
C ASN A 37 -6.23 20.28 9.32
N ILE A 38 -6.09 21.47 9.90
CA ILE A 38 -5.95 21.65 11.37
C ILE A 38 -7.09 20.99 12.16
N PHE A 39 -8.34 21.07 11.67
CA PHE A 39 -9.48 20.41 12.31
C PHE A 39 -9.38 18.87 12.29
N LEU A 40 -8.84 18.29 11.22
CA LEU A 40 -8.60 16.84 11.14
C LEU A 40 -7.50 16.43 12.12
N LEU A 41 -6.48 17.27 12.31
CA LEU A 41 -5.41 17.04 13.27
C LEU A 41 -5.93 17.07 14.72
N PHE A 42 -6.79 18.02 15.09
CA PHE A 42 -7.42 18.04 16.42
C PHE A 42 -8.32 16.82 16.67
N LYS A 43 -9.12 16.43 15.67
CA LYS A 43 -9.92 15.21 15.76
C LYS A 43 -9.03 13.98 15.92
N PHE A 44 -7.96 13.89 15.14
CA PHE A 44 -6.98 12.82 15.23
C PHE A 44 -6.34 12.75 16.63
N TYR A 45 -5.92 13.88 17.20
CA TYR A 45 -5.33 13.91 18.54
C TYR A 45 -6.33 13.48 19.64
N ARG A 46 -7.59 13.94 19.56
CA ARG A 46 -8.64 13.46 20.48
C ARG A 46 -8.92 11.96 20.34
N LEU A 47 -8.89 11.45 19.11
CA LEU A 47 -9.05 10.02 18.85
C LEU A 47 -7.88 9.22 19.41
N LEU A 48 -6.65 9.74 19.25
CA LEU A 48 -5.45 9.19 19.84
C LEU A 48 -5.60 9.07 21.35
N GLN A 49 -6.01 10.16 22.02
CA GLN A 49 -6.22 10.19 23.46
C GLN A 49 -7.26 9.16 23.94
N LEU A 50 -8.32 8.92 23.16
CA LEU A 50 -9.35 7.94 23.51
C LEU A 50 -8.86 6.49 23.37
N VAL A 51 -8.20 6.16 22.26
CA VAL A 51 -7.58 4.83 22.07
C VAL A 51 -6.55 4.58 23.17
N LEU A 52 -5.76 5.61 23.50
CA LEU A 52 -4.76 5.55 24.57
C LEU A 52 -5.36 5.40 25.97
N TRP A 53 -6.57 5.92 26.19
CA TRP A 53 -7.25 5.80 27.47
C TRP A 53 -7.77 4.37 27.70
N GLU A 54 -8.26 3.71 26.65
CA GLU A 54 -8.74 2.32 26.74
C GLU A 54 -7.58 1.31 26.92
N ASP A 55 -6.39 1.59 26.39
CA ASP A 55 -5.22 0.69 26.45
C ASP A 55 -4.23 0.99 27.62
N LEU A 56 -4.55 1.91 28.53
CA LEU A 56 -3.80 2.25 29.77
C LEU A 56 -2.27 2.51 29.61
N THR A 57 -1.76 2.74 28.40
CA THR A 57 -0.30 2.81 28.14
C THR A 57 0.07 4.02 27.28
N PHE A 58 -0.28 5.22 27.76
CA PHE A 58 0.13 6.49 27.13
C PHE A 58 1.65 6.59 26.91
N GLN A 59 2.48 6.03 27.81
CA GLN A 59 3.94 6.03 27.68
C GLN A 59 4.48 5.22 26.49
N ARG A 60 3.72 4.27 25.92
CA ARG A 60 4.18 3.43 24.80
C ARG A 60 3.96 4.05 23.42
N PHE A 61 3.32 5.22 23.36
CA PHE A 61 3.02 5.86 22.08
C PHE A 61 4.22 6.57 21.44
N HIS A 62 5.24 6.90 22.24
CA HIS A 62 6.48 7.49 21.73
C HIS A 62 7.22 6.60 20.74
N ASN A 63 6.78 5.34 20.57
CA ASN A 63 7.31 4.38 19.61
C ASN A 63 6.18 3.76 18.75
N SER A 64 5.37 4.59 18.08
CA SER A 64 4.24 4.11 17.27
C SER A 64 4.22 4.71 15.87
N LEU A 65 3.87 3.88 14.89
CA LEU A 65 3.45 4.32 13.58
C LEU A 65 1.97 4.69 13.63
N ALA A 66 1.62 5.89 13.20
CA ALA A 66 0.25 6.32 13.03
C ALA A 66 0.04 6.89 11.61
N THR A 67 -0.93 6.32 10.90
CA THR A 67 -1.27 6.77 9.55
C THR A 67 -2.78 6.93 9.40
N GLN A 68 -3.21 7.99 8.72
CA GLN A 68 -4.61 8.24 8.40
C GLN A 68 -4.82 8.22 6.89
N VAL A 69 -5.71 7.32 6.44
CA VAL A 69 -6.13 7.17 5.05
C VAL A 69 -7.51 7.82 4.87
N VAL A 70 -7.60 8.78 3.95
CA VAL A 70 -8.86 9.51 3.67
C VAL A 70 -9.63 8.98 2.45
N GLY A 71 -8.98 8.17 1.61
CA GLY A 71 -9.58 7.56 0.42
C GLY A 71 -10.05 6.12 0.65
N LEU A 72 -10.97 5.90 1.59
CA LEU A 72 -11.36 4.55 2.02
C LEU A 72 -12.00 3.73 0.89
N ALA A 73 -12.81 4.35 0.02
CA ALA A 73 -13.38 3.69 -1.15
C ALA A 73 -12.31 3.15 -2.11
N ALA A 74 -11.20 3.87 -2.28
CA ALA A 74 -10.07 3.41 -3.09
C ALA A 74 -9.34 2.26 -2.38
N LEU A 75 -9.07 2.40 -1.08
CA LEU A 75 -8.45 1.34 -0.28
C LEU A 75 -9.25 0.02 -0.35
N LYS A 76 -10.57 0.07 -0.21
CA LYS A 76 -11.46 -1.10 -0.35
C LYS A 76 -11.24 -1.83 -1.67
N LYS A 77 -11.17 -1.10 -2.78
CA LYS A 77 -10.94 -1.68 -4.12
C LYS A 77 -9.60 -2.39 -4.20
N TYR A 78 -8.54 -1.78 -3.66
CA TYR A 78 -7.20 -2.37 -3.66
C TYR A 78 -7.09 -3.60 -2.75
N VAL A 79 -7.71 -3.59 -1.57
CA VAL A 79 -7.73 -4.75 -0.68
C VAL A 79 -8.57 -5.88 -1.26
N ALA A 80 -9.73 -5.58 -1.86
CA ALA A 80 -10.52 -6.56 -2.60
C ALA A 80 -9.68 -7.24 -3.69
N LEU A 81 -8.93 -6.46 -4.45
CA LEU A 81 -8.04 -6.95 -5.48
C LEU A 81 -6.97 -7.90 -4.91
N LEU A 82 -6.27 -7.50 -3.83
CA LEU A 82 -5.28 -8.35 -3.19
C LEU A 82 -5.87 -9.64 -2.61
N ARG A 83 -7.11 -9.60 -2.12
CA ARG A 83 -7.81 -10.79 -1.64
C ARG A 83 -7.98 -11.84 -2.74
N GLU A 84 -8.33 -11.41 -3.95
CA GLU A 84 -8.43 -12.32 -5.12
C GLU A 84 -7.08 -12.95 -5.50
N ALA A 85 -5.96 -12.31 -5.13
CA ALA A 85 -4.61 -12.79 -5.36
C ALA A 85 -4.07 -13.71 -4.25
N ALA A 86 -4.60 -13.63 -3.03
CA ALA A 86 -4.04 -14.28 -1.85
C ALA A 86 -4.41 -15.76 -1.79
N ALA A 87 -3.43 -16.64 -1.53
CA ALA A 87 -3.70 -18.06 -1.33
C ALA A 87 -4.10 -18.42 0.12
N ASN A 88 -3.56 -17.70 1.11
CA ASN A 88 -3.64 -18.07 2.52
C ASN A 88 -4.32 -17.00 3.41
N TYR A 89 -4.97 -15.99 2.83
CA TYR A 89 -5.62 -14.89 3.57
C TYR A 89 -4.71 -14.06 4.49
N TYR A 90 -3.39 -14.23 4.42
CA TYR A 90 -2.41 -13.38 5.09
C TYR A 90 -1.77 -12.42 4.09
N GLY A 91 -1.47 -11.22 4.56
CA GLY A 91 -0.73 -10.21 3.81
C GLY A 91 0.37 -9.59 4.65
N ASP A 92 1.40 -9.09 3.98
CA ASP A 92 2.45 -8.28 4.58
C ASP A 92 2.13 -6.80 4.38
N LEU A 93 2.10 -6.07 5.48
CA LEU A 93 2.05 -4.63 5.56
C LEU A 93 3.49 -4.11 5.68
N LYS A 94 3.93 -3.29 4.73
CA LYS A 94 5.17 -2.53 4.82
C LYS A 94 4.85 -1.03 4.77
N PHE A 95 5.27 -0.29 5.79
CA PHE A 95 5.22 1.15 5.77
C PHE A 95 6.64 1.69 5.62
N SER A 96 6.86 2.52 4.58
CA SER A 96 8.15 3.14 4.32
C SER A 96 8.06 4.65 4.47
N ARG A 97 9.01 5.21 5.22
CA ARG A 97 9.21 6.65 5.41
C ARG A 97 10.08 7.30 4.34
N SER A 98 10.44 6.55 3.29
CA SER A 98 11.07 7.15 2.10
C SER A 98 10.29 8.39 1.66
N SER A 99 10.96 9.41 1.12
CA SER A 99 10.27 10.60 0.61
C SER A 99 9.93 10.36 -0.87
N PRO A 100 8.64 10.20 -1.24
CA PRO A 100 7.42 10.36 -0.44
C PRO A 100 6.98 9.08 0.30
N PRO A 101 6.31 9.20 1.47
CA PRO A 101 5.94 8.06 2.30
C PRO A 101 4.98 7.13 1.56
N SER A 102 5.09 5.83 1.82
CA SER A 102 4.22 4.84 1.17
C SER A 102 3.84 3.69 2.08
N LEU A 103 2.64 3.16 1.88
CA LEU A 103 2.17 1.94 2.50
C LEU A 103 2.03 0.87 1.42
N THR A 104 2.71 -0.25 1.58
CA THR A 104 2.64 -1.38 0.67
C THR A 104 1.94 -2.55 1.35
N LEU A 105 0.91 -3.07 0.70
CA LEU A 105 0.22 -4.30 1.07
C LEU A 105 0.66 -5.38 0.08
N THR A 106 1.26 -6.47 0.55
CA THR A 106 1.78 -7.55 -0.28
C THR A 106 1.10 -8.86 0.08
N VAL A 107 0.76 -9.68 -0.92
CA VAL A 107 0.21 -11.02 -0.71
C VAL A 107 0.95 -12.03 -1.59
N CYS A 108 1.07 -13.25 -1.08
CA CYS A 108 1.50 -14.40 -1.87
C CYS A 108 0.26 -15.16 -2.37
N GLY A 109 0.24 -15.44 -3.66
CA GLY A 109 -0.78 -16.28 -4.27
C GLY A 109 -0.34 -17.72 -4.48
N PRO A 110 -1.11 -18.49 -5.27
CA PRO A 110 -0.84 -19.90 -5.49
C PRO A 110 0.54 -20.09 -6.15
N SER A 111 1.26 -21.10 -5.67
CA SER A 111 2.52 -21.50 -6.30
C SER A 111 2.25 -22.34 -7.54
N ASN A 112 2.97 -22.07 -8.62
CA ASN A 112 2.86 -22.81 -9.87
C ASN A 112 4.26 -23.25 -10.33
N LYS A 113 4.51 -24.57 -10.40
CA LYS A 113 5.78 -25.16 -10.87
C LYS A 113 7.03 -24.56 -10.21
N GLY A 114 6.99 -24.36 -8.88
CA GLY A 114 8.13 -23.79 -8.13
C GLY A 114 8.27 -22.27 -8.24
N HIS A 115 7.36 -21.59 -8.94
CA HIS A 115 7.25 -20.13 -8.92
C HIS A 115 6.14 -19.69 -7.97
N ARG A 116 6.44 -18.70 -7.12
CA ARG A 116 5.47 -18.07 -6.23
C ARG A 116 4.94 -16.80 -6.89
N PHE A 117 3.61 -16.68 -6.97
CA PHE A 117 2.96 -15.45 -7.37
C PHE A 117 3.00 -14.44 -6.22
N VAL A 118 3.38 -13.21 -6.51
CA VAL A 118 3.28 -12.10 -5.56
C VAL A 118 2.53 -10.96 -6.20
N ALA A 119 1.58 -10.41 -5.45
CA ALA A 119 0.90 -9.17 -5.77
C ALA A 119 1.15 -8.16 -4.65
N ALA A 120 1.37 -6.92 -5.02
CA ALA A 120 1.54 -5.83 -4.07
C ALA A 120 0.74 -4.60 -4.51
N VAL A 121 0.18 -3.88 -3.56
CA VAL A 121 -0.37 -2.54 -3.76
C VAL A 121 0.44 -1.57 -2.93
N GLN A 122 1.13 -0.64 -3.59
CA GLN A 122 1.77 0.50 -2.95
C GLN A 122 0.81 1.70 -3.01
N LEU A 123 0.26 2.09 -1.87
CA LEU A 123 -0.52 3.31 -1.70
C LEU A 123 0.44 4.51 -1.66
N LEU A 124 0.07 5.57 -2.38
CA LEU A 124 0.86 6.78 -2.54
C LEU A 124 0.38 7.88 -1.60
N GLU A 125 1.25 8.87 -1.38
CA GLU A 125 1.02 10.06 -0.54
C GLU A 125 -0.40 10.67 -0.63
N PRO A 126 -1.03 10.83 -1.82
CA PRO A 126 -2.35 11.46 -1.93
C PRO A 126 -3.49 10.75 -1.18
N LEU A 127 -3.31 9.49 -0.75
CA LEU A 127 -4.29 8.78 0.07
C LEU A 127 -4.17 9.07 1.56
N PHE A 128 -3.06 9.65 1.99
CA PHE A 128 -2.77 9.90 3.39
C PHE A 128 -3.04 11.36 3.76
N SER A 129 -3.66 11.58 4.91
CA SER A 129 -3.80 12.92 5.51
C SER A 129 -2.83 13.13 6.67
N VAL A 130 -2.44 12.05 7.34
CA VAL A 130 -1.52 12.06 8.47
C VAL A 130 -0.59 10.86 8.33
N VAL A 131 0.70 11.12 8.49
CA VAL A 131 1.74 10.11 8.58
C VAL A 131 2.67 10.54 9.71
N SER A 132 2.77 9.73 10.74
CA SER A 132 3.62 9.97 11.90
C SER A 132 4.30 8.67 12.28
N ALA A 133 5.61 8.72 12.46
CA ALA A 133 6.41 7.59 12.90
C ALA A 133 7.57 8.14 13.73
N THR A 134 8.07 7.31 14.64
CA THR A 134 8.91 7.74 15.75
C THR A 134 10.39 7.50 15.48
N ASP A 135 10.70 6.50 14.65
CA ASP A 135 12.00 6.20 14.11
C ASP A 135 12.00 6.29 12.57
N ASP A 136 13.18 6.42 11.97
CA ASP A 136 13.36 6.50 10.51
C ASP A 136 13.30 5.11 9.82
N GLY A 137 12.87 4.09 10.56
CA GLY A 137 12.80 2.70 10.09
C GLY A 137 11.64 2.44 9.13
N ASP A 138 11.82 1.39 8.32
CA ASP A 138 10.70 0.76 7.61
C ASP A 138 9.99 -0.18 8.59
N TYR A 139 8.67 -0.05 8.71
CA TYR A 139 7.86 -0.91 9.57
C TYR A 139 7.30 -2.05 8.74
N ARG A 140 7.43 -3.29 9.22
CA ARG A 140 6.98 -4.45 8.45
C ARG A 140 6.35 -5.52 9.33
N TYR A 141 5.13 -5.89 8.97
CA TYR A 141 4.32 -6.83 9.74
C TYR A 141 3.47 -7.70 8.81
N GLN A 142 3.22 -8.93 9.21
CA GLN A 142 2.17 -9.74 8.60
C GLN A 142 0.86 -9.56 9.38
N PHE A 143 -0.26 -9.57 8.68
CA PHE A 143 -1.61 -9.42 9.25
C PHE A 143 -2.62 -10.30 8.51
N HIS A 144 -3.78 -10.53 9.13
CA HIS A 144 -4.87 -11.30 8.53
C HIS A 144 -5.66 -10.43 7.55
N LEU A 145 -5.45 -10.64 6.25
CA LEU A 145 -6.06 -9.85 5.17
C LEU A 145 -7.59 -9.93 5.18
N GLU A 146 -8.16 -11.12 5.43
CA GLU A 146 -9.62 -11.28 5.42
C GLU A 146 -10.32 -10.52 6.54
N GLU A 147 -9.78 -10.53 7.77
CA GLU A 147 -10.33 -9.75 8.88
C GLU A 147 -10.27 -8.25 8.57
N PHE A 148 -9.15 -7.79 8.01
CA PHE A 148 -9.00 -6.39 7.58
C PHE A 148 -9.99 -6.01 6.47
N PHE A 149 -10.16 -6.89 5.48
CA PHE A 149 -11.13 -6.70 4.39
C PHE A 149 -12.57 -6.65 4.92
N HIS A 150 -12.93 -7.53 5.85
CA HIS A 150 -14.24 -7.53 6.49
C HIS A 150 -14.48 -6.22 7.25
N ALA A 151 -13.52 -5.80 8.08
CA ALA A 151 -13.59 -4.53 8.81
C ALA A 151 -13.77 -3.33 7.87
N LEU A 152 -13.05 -3.30 6.75
CA LEU A 152 -13.22 -2.27 5.72
C LEU A 152 -14.66 -2.25 5.16
N ASN A 153 -15.23 -3.41 4.82
CA ASN A 153 -16.56 -3.46 4.21
C ASN A 153 -17.72 -3.17 5.16
N CYS A 154 -17.51 -3.29 6.47
CA CYS A 154 -18.48 -2.86 7.48
C CYS A 154 -18.60 -1.33 7.63
N THR A 155 -17.79 -0.56 6.89
CA THR A 155 -17.77 0.91 6.96
C THR A 155 -18.33 1.57 5.71
N LYS A 156 -18.76 2.82 5.81
CA LYS A 156 -19.21 3.63 4.66
C LYS A 156 -18.02 4.28 3.96
N ASP A 157 -18.23 4.73 2.72
CA ASP A 157 -17.16 5.28 1.89
C ASP A 157 -16.71 6.69 2.31
N ASP A 158 -17.51 7.41 3.12
CA ASP A 158 -17.18 8.72 3.68
C ASP A 158 -16.31 8.64 4.95
N PHE A 159 -15.91 7.45 5.36
CA PHE A 159 -15.05 7.25 6.53
C PHE A 159 -13.58 7.48 6.18
N CYS A 160 -12.80 7.86 7.19
CA CYS A 160 -11.35 7.72 7.17
C CYS A 160 -10.92 6.53 8.02
N LEU A 161 -9.79 5.91 7.67
CA LEU A 161 -9.13 4.88 8.46
C LEU A 161 -7.93 5.50 9.14
N THR A 162 -7.78 5.30 10.45
CA THR A 162 -6.57 5.61 11.20
C THR A 162 -5.98 4.29 11.69
N ALA A 163 -4.79 3.96 11.21
CA ALA A 163 -4.04 2.80 11.69
C ALA A 163 -2.98 3.26 12.68
N ILE A 164 -2.92 2.60 13.84
CA ILE A 164 -1.97 2.82 14.91
C ILE A 164 -1.27 1.49 15.15
N ILE A 165 0.04 1.46 14.98
CA ILE A 165 0.86 0.28 15.12
C ILE A 165 2.01 0.59 16.09
N PRO A 166 1.89 0.20 17.36
CA PRO A 166 2.99 0.32 18.31
C PRO A 166 4.14 -0.61 17.93
N GLU A 167 5.38 -0.13 18.01
CA GLU A 167 6.60 -0.87 17.62
C GLU A 167 6.72 -2.22 18.34
N SER A 168 6.41 -2.25 19.63
CA SER A 168 6.52 -3.45 20.46
C SER A 168 5.24 -4.31 20.49
N ALA A 169 4.19 -3.93 19.76
CA ALA A 169 2.90 -4.60 19.84
C ALA A 169 2.75 -5.65 18.75
N GLY A 170 2.45 -6.89 19.14
CA GLY A 170 1.96 -7.93 18.23
C GLY A 170 0.53 -7.67 17.71
N LYS A 171 0.12 -6.40 17.60
CA LYS A 171 -1.23 -5.97 17.18
C LYS A 171 -1.20 -4.59 16.51
N ALA A 172 -2.06 -4.40 15.52
CA ALA A 172 -2.41 -3.12 14.92
C ALA A 172 -3.82 -2.72 15.35
N ASN A 173 -4.00 -1.45 15.68
CA ASN A 173 -5.30 -0.86 16.01
C ASN A 173 -5.78 0.00 14.84
N PHE A 174 -6.97 -0.29 14.35
CA PHE A 174 -7.61 0.39 13.23
C PHE A 174 -8.87 1.08 13.72
N LEU A 175 -8.95 2.37 13.48
CA LEU A 175 -10.06 3.21 13.85
C LEU A 175 -10.68 3.80 12.59
N PHE A 176 -11.96 3.55 12.39
CA PHE A 176 -12.75 4.13 11.32
C PHE A 176 -13.60 5.27 11.87
N CYS A 177 -13.57 6.42 11.22
CA CYS A 177 -14.33 7.61 11.64
C CYS A 177 -15.05 8.26 10.47
N SER A 178 -16.35 8.57 10.62
CA SER A 178 -17.06 9.36 9.60
C SER A 178 -16.47 10.77 9.50
N ARG A 179 -16.12 11.19 8.28
CA ARG A 179 -15.63 12.55 8.02
C ARG A 179 -16.71 13.60 8.27
N LEU A 180 -17.97 13.25 8.04
CA LEU A 180 -19.12 14.15 8.12
C LEU A 180 -19.70 14.24 9.53
N ARG A 181 -19.84 13.09 10.20
CA ARG A 181 -20.63 13.01 11.45
C ARG A 181 -19.79 12.98 12.72
N GLY A 182 -18.49 12.69 12.67
CA GLY A 182 -17.55 12.74 13.81
C GLY A 182 -17.80 11.75 14.97
N GLU A 183 -19.01 11.21 15.08
CA GLU A 183 -19.47 10.36 16.17
C GLU A 183 -19.52 8.87 15.79
N GLU A 184 -19.76 8.53 14.52
CA GLU A 184 -19.72 7.13 14.07
C GLU A 184 -18.26 6.64 14.06
N ARG A 185 -17.96 5.69 14.96
CA ARG A 185 -16.65 5.07 15.12
C ARG A 185 -16.76 3.56 15.12
N CYS A 186 -15.87 2.92 14.38
CA CYS A 186 -15.66 1.48 14.46
C CYS A 186 -14.19 1.24 14.81
N PHE A 187 -13.96 0.37 15.79
CA PHE A 187 -12.63 -0.04 16.21
C PHE A 187 -12.41 -1.51 15.84
N PHE A 188 -11.25 -1.80 15.28
CA PHE A 188 -10.82 -3.12 14.87
C PHE A 188 -9.35 -3.30 15.26
N SER A 189 -9.01 -4.39 15.95
CA SER A 189 -7.62 -4.72 16.27
C SER A 189 -7.24 -6.01 15.56
N SER A 190 -6.13 -6.02 14.82
CA SER A 190 -5.62 -7.20 14.13
C SER A 190 -4.31 -7.63 14.76
N LYS A 191 -4.10 -8.95 14.90
CA LYS A 191 -2.81 -9.48 15.35
C LYS A 191 -1.76 -9.27 14.27
N LEU A 192 -0.57 -8.91 14.71
CA LEU A 192 0.61 -8.77 13.86
C LEU A 192 1.61 -9.88 14.17
N SER A 193 2.21 -10.43 13.13
CA SER A 193 3.34 -11.34 13.20
C SER A 193 4.53 -10.76 12.43
N PRO A 194 5.76 -11.28 12.64
CA PRO A 194 6.87 -11.00 11.75
C PRO A 194 6.51 -11.33 10.30
N PRO A 195 7.05 -10.59 9.32
CA PRO A 195 6.78 -10.84 7.90
C PRO A 195 7.32 -12.20 7.48
N ASP A 196 6.52 -12.93 6.70
CA ASP A 196 6.89 -14.25 6.14
C ASP A 196 7.36 -14.14 4.68
N ILE A 197 6.95 -13.09 3.98
CA ILE A 197 7.36 -12.89 2.60
C ILE A 197 8.80 -12.37 2.64
N GLU A 198 9.75 -12.97 1.93
CA GLU A 198 11.06 -12.35 1.79
C GLU A 198 10.89 -10.98 1.12
N GLU A 199 11.66 -9.98 1.57
CA GLU A 199 11.59 -8.69 0.89
C GLU A 199 11.97 -8.90 -0.56
N VAL A 200 11.00 -8.62 -1.42
CA VAL A 200 11.23 -8.64 -2.85
C VAL A 200 12.07 -7.41 -3.11
N GLY A 201 13.38 -7.65 -3.23
CA GLY A 201 14.37 -6.62 -3.40
C GLY A 201 14.06 -5.69 -4.57
N LYS A 202 14.80 -4.58 -4.64
CA LYS A 202 14.70 -3.65 -5.77
C LYS A 202 14.97 -4.43 -7.06
N PHE A 203 13.98 -4.45 -7.96
CA PHE A 203 14.13 -5.07 -9.27
C PHE A 203 15.12 -4.26 -10.11
N GLY A 204 16.21 -4.89 -10.54
CA GLY A 204 17.04 -4.41 -11.63
C GLY A 204 16.24 -4.43 -12.92
N TYR A 205 16.01 -3.26 -13.51
CA TYR A 205 15.35 -3.15 -14.80
C TYR A 205 16.33 -3.48 -15.91
N LYS A 206 15.97 -4.38 -16.83
CA LYS A 206 16.77 -4.68 -18.01
C LYS A 206 16.68 -3.60 -19.11
N GLY A 207 16.38 -2.36 -18.73
CA GLY A 207 16.40 -1.18 -19.60
C GLY A 207 15.21 -0.99 -20.54
N GLY A 208 14.25 -1.93 -20.63
CA GLY A 208 13.10 -1.78 -21.52
C GLY A 208 11.76 -2.25 -20.97
N PHE A 209 10.69 -1.72 -21.57
CA PHE A 209 9.31 -1.94 -21.15
C PHE A 209 8.35 -2.07 -22.34
N VAL A 210 7.20 -2.68 -22.07
CA VAL A 210 6.01 -2.64 -22.93
C VAL A 210 4.83 -2.14 -22.12
N ALA A 211 4.05 -1.24 -22.67
CA ALA A 211 2.77 -0.82 -22.13
C ALA A 211 1.65 -1.28 -23.07
N ILE A 212 0.68 -2.03 -22.58
CA ILE A 212 -0.49 -2.47 -23.34
C ILE A 212 -1.69 -1.66 -22.87
N ASP A 213 -2.53 -1.20 -23.79
CA ASP A 213 -3.81 -0.60 -23.42
C ASP A 213 -4.62 -1.55 -22.50
N ALA A 214 -5.19 -1.03 -21.42
CA ALA A 214 -5.84 -1.84 -20.42
C ALA A 214 -7.11 -2.55 -20.94
N GLU A 215 -7.83 -1.96 -21.89
CA GLU A 215 -8.98 -2.61 -22.53
C GLU A 215 -8.53 -3.79 -23.38
N ARG A 216 -7.51 -3.57 -24.20
CA ARG A 216 -6.90 -4.65 -25.00
C ARG A 216 -6.35 -5.77 -24.12
N PHE A 217 -5.71 -5.43 -23.00
CA PHE A 217 -5.22 -6.41 -22.03
C PHE A 217 -6.37 -7.24 -21.42
N ARG A 218 -7.50 -6.62 -21.07
CA ARG A 218 -8.68 -7.35 -20.57
C ARG A 218 -9.22 -8.33 -21.59
N ASP A 219 -9.28 -7.92 -22.85
CA ASP A 219 -9.74 -8.80 -23.92
C ASP A 219 -8.81 -10.00 -24.06
N ILE A 220 -7.50 -9.78 -24.07
CA ILE A 220 -6.51 -10.87 -24.05
C ILE A 220 -6.73 -11.79 -22.83
N ALA A 221 -6.86 -11.21 -21.64
CA ALA A 221 -7.03 -11.96 -20.40
C ALA A 221 -8.27 -12.85 -20.39
N LYS A 222 -9.39 -12.37 -20.95
CA LYS A 222 -10.64 -13.15 -21.10
C LYS A 222 -10.50 -14.33 -22.06
N HIS A 223 -9.57 -14.30 -23.01
CA HIS A 223 -9.35 -15.42 -23.94
C HIS A 223 -8.32 -16.43 -23.40
N CYS A 224 -7.55 -16.07 -22.37
CA CYS A 224 -6.46 -16.88 -21.81
C CYS A 224 -6.83 -17.58 -20.48
N LEU A 225 -8.12 -17.91 -20.26
CA LEU A 225 -8.71 -18.29 -18.97
C LEU A 225 -8.12 -19.54 -18.26
N SER A 226 -7.16 -20.27 -18.82
CA SER A 226 -6.70 -21.55 -18.24
C SER A 226 -5.20 -21.87 -18.35
N THR A 227 -4.37 -21.06 -19.01
CA THR A 227 -2.95 -21.41 -19.23
C THR A 227 -2.01 -20.20 -19.25
N SER A 228 -0.72 -20.47 -19.03
CA SER A 228 0.35 -19.53 -19.36
C SER A 228 0.22 -19.10 -20.82
N PHE A 229 0.13 -17.80 -21.09
CA PHE A 229 0.05 -17.27 -22.44
C PHE A 229 1.35 -16.56 -22.80
N GLN A 230 1.75 -16.73 -24.04
CA GLN A 230 2.92 -16.06 -24.59
C GLN A 230 2.43 -15.02 -25.59
N PHE A 231 2.95 -13.79 -25.47
CA PHE A 231 2.73 -12.78 -26.47
C PHE A 231 4.08 -12.20 -26.91
N ALA A 232 4.18 -11.88 -28.20
CA ALA A 232 5.33 -11.17 -28.72
C ALA A 232 4.94 -9.73 -29.01
N VAL A 233 5.85 -8.85 -28.66
CA VAL A 233 5.74 -7.42 -28.91
C VAL A 233 6.85 -7.07 -29.88
N THR A 234 6.45 -6.44 -30.98
CA THR A 234 7.38 -6.15 -32.06
C THR A 234 7.00 -4.86 -32.76
N THR A 235 8.02 -4.13 -33.18
CA THR A 235 7.88 -2.96 -34.06
C THR A 235 7.70 -3.37 -35.52
N THR A 236 7.99 -4.63 -35.87
CA THR A 236 7.86 -5.23 -37.20
C THR A 236 6.88 -6.40 -37.21
N THR A 237 6.39 -6.86 -38.37
CA THR A 237 5.49 -8.01 -38.45
C THR A 237 6.22 -9.31 -38.06
N CYS A 238 5.69 -10.04 -37.06
CA CYS A 238 6.17 -11.38 -36.68
C CYS A 238 5.02 -12.38 -36.85
N HIS A 239 5.23 -13.45 -37.64
CA HIS A 239 4.16 -14.36 -38.06
C HIS A 239 3.90 -15.54 -37.12
N ASN A 240 4.67 -15.69 -36.03
CA ASN A 240 4.70 -16.94 -35.24
C ASN A 240 4.22 -16.80 -33.78
N SER A 241 3.50 -15.73 -33.42
CA SER A 241 2.99 -15.55 -32.05
C SER A 241 1.46 -15.58 -32.00
N PRO A 242 0.86 -16.27 -31.02
CA PRO A 242 -0.60 -16.40 -30.93
C PRO A 242 -1.27 -15.05 -30.64
N ILE A 243 -0.57 -14.14 -29.97
CA ILE A 243 -0.97 -12.75 -29.77
C ILE A 243 0.19 -11.87 -30.20
N LEU A 244 -0.05 -11.10 -31.26
CA LEU A 244 0.86 -10.11 -31.80
C LEU A 244 0.34 -8.73 -31.43
N LEU A 245 1.14 -7.97 -30.69
CA LEU A 245 0.85 -6.57 -30.39
C LEU A 245 1.77 -5.68 -31.21
N THR A 246 1.18 -4.76 -31.97
CA THR A 246 1.95 -3.82 -32.81
C THR A 246 1.84 -2.39 -32.28
N ALA A 247 2.94 -1.65 -32.37
CA ALA A 247 2.95 -0.24 -32.00
C ALA A 247 2.14 0.64 -32.97
N LYS A 248 1.92 0.16 -34.21
CA LYS A 248 1.29 0.92 -35.30
C LYS A 248 -0.18 1.24 -35.00
N ASP A 249 -0.89 0.30 -34.39
CA ASP A 249 -2.31 0.43 -34.07
C ASP A 249 -2.54 1.03 -32.68
N ARG A 250 -1.48 1.52 -32.02
CA ARG A 250 -1.49 2.04 -30.64
C ARG A 250 -2.00 1.03 -29.60
N GLU A 251 -2.07 -0.26 -29.95
CA GLU A 251 -2.43 -1.33 -29.03
C GLU A 251 -1.39 -1.50 -27.90
N CYS A 252 -0.13 -1.17 -28.21
CA CYS A 252 0.95 -1.14 -27.24
C CYS A 252 1.95 -0.01 -27.52
N SER A 253 2.66 0.41 -26.47
CA SER A 253 3.83 1.27 -26.54
C SER A 253 5.05 0.50 -26.02
N THR A 254 6.23 0.78 -26.55
CA THR A 254 7.49 0.15 -26.12
C THR A 254 8.53 1.23 -25.89
N GLY A 255 9.47 0.98 -24.98
CA GLY A 255 10.62 1.84 -24.75
C GLY A 255 11.83 1.04 -24.31
N GLY A 256 13.02 1.43 -24.80
CA GLY A 256 14.28 0.77 -24.45
C GLY A 256 14.44 -0.66 -24.98
N LEU A 257 13.65 -1.06 -25.98
CA LEU A 257 13.72 -2.38 -26.61
C LEU A 257 14.27 -2.24 -28.04
N ASN A 258 15.27 -3.07 -28.37
CA ASN A 258 15.79 -3.21 -29.72
C ASN A 258 15.30 -4.54 -30.31
N GLY A 259 14.41 -4.49 -31.31
CA GLY A 259 13.90 -5.67 -32.01
C GLY A 259 12.65 -6.30 -31.40
N VAL A 260 12.46 -7.59 -31.66
CA VAL A 260 11.30 -8.38 -31.19
C VAL A 260 11.55 -8.83 -29.76
N VAL A 261 10.58 -8.59 -28.87
CA VAL A 261 10.65 -9.07 -27.49
C VAL A 261 9.46 -9.94 -27.19
N GLN A 262 9.74 -11.18 -26.81
CA GLN A 262 8.73 -12.15 -26.45
C GLN A 262 8.58 -12.19 -24.93
N PHE A 263 7.36 -11.98 -24.45
CA PHE A 263 7.00 -12.10 -23.05
C PHE A 263 6.18 -13.38 -22.85
N SER A 264 6.57 -14.18 -21.87
CA SER A 264 5.81 -15.34 -21.42
C SER A 264 5.24 -15.04 -20.05
N ILE A 265 3.92 -14.97 -19.94
CA ILE A 265 3.24 -14.56 -18.71
C ILE A 265 2.22 -15.61 -18.30
N THR A 266 2.20 -15.91 -17.00
CA THR A 266 1.13 -16.69 -16.40
C THR A 266 0.12 -15.70 -15.82
N MET A 267 -1.16 -15.79 -16.19
CA MET A 267 -2.23 -15.03 -15.54
C MET A 267 -2.97 -15.94 -14.58
N ASN A 268 -2.41 -16.16 -13.40
CA ASN A 268 -3.09 -16.90 -12.34
C ASN A 268 -2.85 -16.21 -10.99
N PRO A 269 -3.88 -15.59 -10.37
CA PRO A 269 -5.31 -15.66 -10.74
C PRO A 269 -5.73 -14.62 -11.80
N VAL A 270 -6.52 -15.05 -12.79
CA VAL A 270 -7.00 -14.16 -13.88
C VAL A 270 -7.86 -13.01 -13.34
N SER A 271 -8.70 -13.28 -12.34
CA SER A 271 -9.57 -12.28 -11.70
C SER A 271 -8.79 -11.08 -11.18
N PHE A 272 -7.63 -11.31 -10.58
CA PHE A 272 -6.71 -10.25 -10.15
C PHE A 272 -6.25 -9.39 -11.33
N PHE A 273 -5.72 -10.00 -12.40
CA PHE A 273 -5.18 -9.23 -13.53
C PHE A 273 -6.27 -8.40 -14.23
N VAL A 274 -7.46 -8.98 -14.42
CA VAL A 274 -8.61 -8.28 -14.98
C VAL A 274 -9.03 -7.14 -14.05
N GLY A 275 -9.19 -7.39 -12.75
CA GLY A 275 -9.55 -6.37 -11.77
C GLY A 275 -8.55 -5.21 -11.71
N ALA A 276 -7.25 -5.51 -11.66
CA ALA A 276 -6.17 -4.51 -11.63
C ALA A 276 -6.16 -3.63 -12.88
N SER A 277 -6.47 -4.19 -14.05
CA SER A 277 -6.51 -3.44 -15.31
C SER A 277 -7.61 -2.37 -15.35
N HIS A 278 -8.69 -2.50 -14.56
CA HIS A 278 -9.71 -1.46 -14.46
C HIS A 278 -9.23 -0.20 -13.71
N LEU A 279 -8.08 -0.28 -13.04
CA LEU A 279 -7.52 0.80 -12.23
C LEU A 279 -6.51 1.67 -12.99
N THR A 280 -6.20 1.31 -14.24
CA THR A 280 -5.17 1.97 -15.06
C THR A 280 -5.64 2.10 -16.52
N LYS A 281 -5.02 3.02 -17.26
CA LYS A 281 -5.15 3.10 -18.71
C LYS A 281 -4.22 2.12 -19.44
N PHE A 282 -3.05 1.86 -18.85
CA PHE A 282 -2.04 0.99 -19.44
C PHE A 282 -1.53 -0.03 -18.43
N VAL A 283 -1.27 -1.25 -18.91
CA VAL A 283 -0.60 -2.31 -18.15
C VAL A 283 0.85 -2.39 -18.61
N TRP A 284 1.76 -2.16 -17.69
CA TRP A 284 3.19 -2.05 -17.97
C TRP A 284 3.90 -3.34 -17.65
N PHE A 285 4.71 -3.84 -18.58
CA PHE A 285 5.50 -5.05 -18.48
C PHE A 285 6.97 -4.67 -18.52
N PHE A 286 7.70 -5.05 -17.48
CA PHE A 286 9.13 -4.82 -17.36
C PHE A 286 9.85 -6.15 -17.29
N GLY A 287 10.87 -6.32 -18.14
CA GLY A 287 11.81 -7.44 -18.00
C GLY A 287 12.73 -7.19 -16.80
N SER A 288 12.78 -8.15 -15.87
CA SER A 288 13.75 -8.12 -14.79
C SER A 288 15.13 -8.54 -15.32
N ALA A 289 16.18 -7.83 -14.88
CA ALA A 289 17.57 -8.23 -15.11
C ALA A 289 17.98 -9.35 -14.13
N ASP A 290 17.40 -9.33 -12.93
CA ASP A 290 17.78 -10.22 -11.84
C ASP A 290 17.06 -11.57 -11.90
N TRP A 291 15.83 -11.57 -12.45
CA TRP A 291 14.94 -12.73 -12.48
C TRP A 291 14.43 -12.99 -13.89
N LYS A 292 14.24 -14.26 -14.24
CA LYS A 292 13.52 -14.67 -15.47
C LYS A 292 12.01 -14.44 -15.31
N THR A 293 11.62 -13.22 -14.99
CA THR A 293 10.22 -12.84 -14.75
C THR A 293 9.88 -11.51 -15.38
N VAL A 294 8.57 -11.29 -15.50
CA VAL A 294 7.98 -10.05 -15.97
C VAL A 294 7.31 -9.38 -14.78
N VAL A 295 7.74 -8.16 -14.49
CA VAL A 295 7.05 -7.32 -13.51
C VAL A 295 5.93 -6.58 -14.21
N ILE A 296 4.72 -6.80 -13.74
CA ILE A 296 3.49 -6.20 -14.28
C ILE A 296 3.09 -5.07 -13.34
N ARG A 297 3.00 -3.85 -13.86
CA ARG A 297 2.58 -2.68 -13.10
C ARG A 297 1.30 -2.06 -13.65
N PHE A 298 0.40 -1.73 -12.73
CA PHE A 298 -0.80 -0.95 -12.97
C PHE A 298 -0.65 0.36 -12.22
N ILE A 299 -0.44 1.44 -12.96
CA ILE A 299 -0.13 2.75 -12.40
C ILE A 299 -1.44 3.54 -12.31
N GLY A 300 -1.96 3.70 -11.09
CA GLY A 300 -3.11 4.52 -10.80
C GLY A 300 -2.72 5.87 -10.18
N GLN A 301 -3.70 6.76 -10.03
CA GLN A 301 -3.51 8.07 -9.40
C GLN A 301 -3.13 7.97 -7.90
N HIS A 302 -3.61 6.93 -7.23
CA HIS A 302 -3.55 6.80 -5.77
C HIS A 302 -2.71 5.61 -5.31
N ALA A 303 -2.42 4.67 -6.21
CA ALA A 303 -1.65 3.49 -5.89
C ALA A 303 -0.98 2.90 -7.13
N HIS A 304 0.11 2.19 -6.90
CA HIS A 304 0.71 1.29 -7.87
C HIS A 304 0.38 -0.14 -7.48
N VAL A 305 -0.23 -0.89 -8.40
CA VAL A 305 -0.37 -2.35 -8.25
C VAL A 305 0.78 -3.01 -8.99
N MET A 306 1.45 -3.95 -8.36
CA MET A 306 2.54 -4.73 -8.92
C MET A 306 2.22 -6.21 -8.82
N ALA A 307 2.61 -6.98 -9.84
CA ALA A 307 2.47 -8.42 -9.83
C ALA A 307 3.63 -9.07 -10.59
N TYR A 308 4.12 -10.19 -10.08
CA TYR A 308 5.20 -10.97 -10.71
C TYR A 308 5.23 -12.39 -10.14
N TYR A 309 5.96 -13.25 -10.84
CA TYR A 309 6.28 -14.60 -10.36
C TYR A 309 7.77 -14.64 -10.01
N TYR A 310 8.12 -15.07 -8.81
CA TYR A 310 9.52 -15.29 -8.46
C TYR A 310 9.78 -16.77 -8.23
N SER A 311 10.96 -17.24 -8.62
CA SER A 311 11.46 -18.55 -8.21
C SER A 311 12.43 -18.29 -7.06
N PRO A 312 12.19 -18.81 -5.85
CA PRO A 312 13.20 -18.79 -4.81
C PRO A 312 14.46 -19.44 -5.38
N ARG A 313 15.61 -18.79 -5.27
CA ARG A 313 16.87 -19.43 -5.65
C ARG A 313 17.03 -20.66 -4.75
N GLY A 314 17.10 -21.85 -5.36
CA GLY A 314 17.57 -23.06 -4.67
C GLY A 314 19.06 -22.98 -4.40
#